data_AF-U6G3R3-F1
#
_entry.id   AF-U6G3R3-F1
#
_cell.length_a   1.000
_cell.length_b   1.000
_cell.length_c   1.000
_cell.angle_alpha   90.00
_cell.angle_beta   90.00
_cell.angle_gamma   90.00
#
_symmetry.space_group_name_H-M   'P 1'
#
loop_
_entity.id
_entity.type
_entity.pdbx_description
1 polymer ?
#
loop_
_entity_poly.entity_id
_entity_poly.type
_entity_poly.pdbx_seq_one_letter_code
_entity_poly.pdbx_strand_id
1 'polypeptide(L)'
;MRKLLLLLLLLLQHMQQQQDELWLSSVKDLLLQTGLWKGILAQHEMQQQQQQQQQQQQQQEQQQEQQQEQQEQQQEQQQQQQQQEGEEMNALSSSTKTDMSAAAAAADAAAAIVPAAAAAAASALTAAPDKEMAAEAAAEAAAAAAAAAEDAAMCVDS
;
A
#
# COMPACT_ATOMS: atom_id res chain seq x y z
N MET A 1 92.26 44.35 -36.58
CA MET A 1 92.03 43.59 -35.32
C MET A 1 90.92 44.18 -34.45
N ARG A 2 91.05 45.38 -33.87
CA ARG A 2 90.01 45.95 -32.96
C ARG A 2 88.59 46.04 -33.55
N LYS A 3 88.43 46.50 -34.80
CA LYS A 3 87.11 46.57 -35.47
C LYS A 3 86.45 45.20 -35.65
N LEU A 4 87.26 44.15 -35.90
CA LEU A 4 86.75 42.78 -36.11
C LEU A 4 86.25 42.16 -34.79
N LEU A 5 86.94 42.43 -33.68
CA LEU A 5 86.50 42.02 -32.34
C LEU A 5 85.19 42.70 -31.93
N LEU A 6 85.02 44.00 -32.24
CA LEU A 6 83.76 44.70 -31.95
C LEU A 6 82.60 44.14 -32.78
N LEU A 7 82.82 43.80 -34.06
CA LEU A 7 81.80 43.17 -34.90
C LEU A 7 81.43 41.77 -34.37
N LEU A 8 82.39 40.97 -33.95
CA LEU A 8 82.13 39.65 -33.33
C LEU A 8 81.33 39.76 -32.04
N LEU A 9 81.66 40.73 -31.17
CA LEU A 9 80.91 40.97 -29.93
C LEU A 9 79.48 41.44 -30.21
N LEU A 10 79.28 42.33 -31.19
CA LEU A 10 77.94 42.75 -31.62
C LEU A 10 77.11 41.59 -32.17
N LEU A 11 77.73 40.71 -32.96
CA LEU A 11 77.05 39.54 -33.55
C LEU A 11 76.69 38.53 -32.47
N LEU A 12 77.59 38.29 -31.51
CA LEU A 12 77.33 37.43 -30.35
C LEU A 12 76.22 38.01 -29.47
N GLN A 13 76.23 39.33 -29.22
CA GLN A 13 75.18 39.98 -28.44
C GLN A 13 73.83 39.97 -29.14
N HIS A 14 73.79 40.13 -30.46
CA HIS A 14 72.57 40.01 -31.24
C HIS A 14 72.03 38.56 -31.23
N MET A 15 72.91 37.57 -31.36
CA MET A 15 72.58 36.15 -31.21
C MET A 15 72.01 35.83 -29.83
N GLN A 16 72.62 36.37 -28.77
CA GLN A 16 72.14 36.21 -27.40
C GLN A 16 70.75 36.83 -27.22
N GLN A 17 70.57 38.06 -27.71
CA GLN A 17 69.28 38.75 -27.66
C GLN A 17 68.19 38.00 -28.44
N GLN A 18 68.54 37.38 -29.57
CA GLN A 18 67.61 36.56 -30.33
C GLN A 18 67.21 35.28 -29.59
N GLN A 19 68.16 34.64 -28.88
CA GLN A 19 67.85 33.48 -28.03
C GLN A 19 66.94 33.86 -26.85
N ASP A 20 67.17 35.01 -26.21
CA ASP A 20 66.34 35.47 -25.09
C ASP A 20 64.89 35.75 -25.53
N GLU A 21 64.69 36.39 -26.70
CA GLU A 21 63.35 36.62 -27.26
C GLU A 21 62.63 35.31 -27.60
N LEU A 22 63.32 34.34 -28.20
CA LEU A 22 62.74 33.02 -28.51
C LEU A 22 62.37 32.26 -27.23
N TRP A 23 63.23 32.32 -26.21
CA TRP A 23 62.97 31.71 -24.92
C TRP A 23 61.76 32.36 -24.24
N LEU A 24 61.70 33.69 -24.20
CA LEU A 24 60.56 34.44 -23.65
C LEU A 24 59.27 34.13 -24.40
N SER A 25 59.31 34.01 -25.73
CA SER A 25 58.16 33.60 -26.53
C SER A 25 57.69 32.20 -26.13
N SER A 26 58.61 31.25 -26.00
CA SER A 26 58.31 29.87 -25.61
C SER A 26 57.70 29.79 -24.21
N VAL A 27 58.20 30.58 -23.25
CA VAL A 27 57.65 30.65 -21.89
C VAL A 27 56.26 31.28 -21.87
N LYS A 28 56.02 32.32 -22.67
CA LYS A 28 54.68 32.94 -22.80
C LYS A 28 53.68 31.96 -23.39
N ASP A 29 54.06 31.23 -24.44
CA ASP A 29 53.21 30.22 -25.06
C ASP A 29 52.90 29.08 -24.08
N LEU A 30 53.88 28.62 -23.30
CA LEU A 30 53.67 27.61 -22.27
C LEU A 30 52.70 28.10 -21.18
N LEU A 31 52.85 29.34 -20.70
CA LEU A 31 51.93 29.95 -19.74
C LEU A 31 50.50 30.02 -20.29
N LEU A 32 50.33 30.48 -21.53
CA LEU A 32 49.02 30.52 -22.19
C LEU A 32 48.43 29.10 -22.35
N GLN A 33 49.25 28.14 -22.76
CA GLN A 33 48.84 26.75 -22.90
C GLN A 33 48.38 26.15 -21.56
N THR A 34 49.09 26.42 -20.46
CA THR A 34 48.65 25.97 -19.13
C THR A 34 47.32 26.60 -18.69
N GLY A 35 47.06 27.86 -19.06
CA GLY A 35 45.78 28.52 -18.82
C GLY A 35 44.63 27.87 -19.59
N LEU A 36 44.85 27.56 -20.87
CA LEU A 36 43.86 26.86 -21.72
C LEU A 36 43.51 25.47 -21.17
N TRP A 37 44.51 24.68 -20.77
CA TRP A 37 44.27 23.36 -20.16
C TRP A 37 43.46 23.44 -18.87
N LYS A 38 43.74 24.42 -18.01
CA LYS A 38 42.93 24.67 -16.79
C LYS A 38 41.49 25.03 -17.13
N GLY A 39 41.27 25.83 -18.18
CA GLY A 39 39.93 26.17 -18.67
C GLY A 39 39.15 24.95 -19.16
N ILE A 40 39.79 24.10 -19.96
CA ILE A 40 39.18 22.85 -20.46
C ILE A 40 38.86 21.91 -19.30
N LEU A 41 39.76 21.77 -18.31
CA LEU A 41 39.54 20.91 -17.16
C LEU A 41 38.36 21.40 -16.30
N ALA A 42 38.30 22.71 -16.03
CA ALA A 42 37.17 23.32 -15.31
C ALA A 42 35.85 23.18 -16.08
N GLN A 43 35.88 23.32 -17.42
CA GLN A 43 34.71 23.08 -18.26
C GLN A 43 34.24 21.62 -18.20
N HIS A 44 35.18 20.67 -18.19
CA HIS A 44 34.87 19.26 -18.08
C HIS A 44 34.29 18.90 -16.70
N GLU A 45 34.86 19.41 -15.61
CA GLU A 45 34.30 19.23 -14.26
C GLU A 45 32.89 19.80 -14.15
N MET A 46 32.65 21.01 -14.69
CA MET A 46 31.30 21.59 -14.72
C MET A 46 30.32 20.71 -15.50
N GLN A 47 30.73 20.20 -16.67
CA GLN A 47 29.88 19.33 -17.48
C GLN A 47 29.59 18.00 -16.77
N GLN A 48 30.57 17.44 -16.07
CA GLN A 48 30.41 16.22 -15.29
C GLN A 48 29.48 16.43 -14.09
N GLN A 49 29.60 17.56 -13.39
CA GLN A 49 28.70 17.93 -12.30
C GLN A 49 27.26 18.12 -12.80
N GLN A 50 27.08 18.72 -13.97
CA GLN A 50 25.76 18.90 -14.57
C GLN A 50 25.13 17.55 -14.96
N GLN A 51 25.92 16.61 -15.51
CA GLN A 51 25.45 15.24 -15.76
C GLN A 51 25.06 14.51 -14.47
N GLN A 52 25.84 14.65 -13.40
CA GLN A 52 25.48 14.04 -12.11
C GLN A 52 24.17 14.60 -11.55
N GLN A 53 23.93 15.91 -11.66
CA GLN A 53 22.66 16.50 -11.24
C GLN A 53 21.49 15.97 -12.07
N GLN A 54 21.65 15.83 -13.39
CA GLN A 54 20.59 15.24 -14.23
C GLN A 54 20.31 13.79 -13.87
N GLN A 55 21.33 12.98 -13.59
CA GLN A 55 21.12 11.60 -13.14
C GLN A 55 20.41 11.52 -11.78
N GLN A 56 20.73 12.42 -10.85
CA GLN A 56 20.01 12.48 -9.56
C GLN A 56 18.55 12.89 -9.73
N GLN A 57 18.25 13.84 -10.62
CA GLN A 57 16.88 14.23 -10.93
C GLN A 57 16.10 13.06 -11.54
N GLN A 58 16.67 12.35 -12.52
CA GLN A 58 16.03 11.17 -13.09
C GLN A 58 15.78 10.07 -12.07
N GLN A 59 16.72 9.82 -11.14
CA GLN A 59 16.49 8.85 -10.06
C GLN A 59 15.38 9.29 -9.10
N GLN A 60 15.27 10.60 -8.82
CA GLN A 60 14.17 11.14 -8.00
C GLN A 60 12.82 11.01 -8.69
N GLU A 61 12.75 11.30 -9.99
CA GLU A 61 11.55 11.13 -10.81
C GLU A 61 11.13 9.64 -10.83
N GLN A 62 12.07 8.72 -11.06
CA GLN A 62 11.79 7.29 -11.02
C GLN A 62 11.29 6.80 -9.65
N GLN A 63 11.84 7.32 -8.55
CA GLN A 63 11.34 7.00 -7.21
C GLN A 63 9.95 7.57 -6.95
N GLN A 64 9.64 8.76 -7.49
CA GLN A 64 8.29 9.34 -7.39
C GLN A 64 7.27 8.54 -8.21
N GLU A 65 7.62 8.16 -9.44
CA GLU A 65 6.76 7.31 -10.28
C GLU A 65 6.50 5.97 -9.58
N GLN A 66 7.54 5.33 -9.04
CA GLN A 66 7.39 4.06 -8.33
C GLN A 66 6.56 4.19 -7.05
N GLN A 67 6.63 5.33 -6.34
CA GLN A 67 5.72 5.61 -5.21
C GLN A 67 4.28 5.85 -5.66
N GLN A 68 4.07 6.53 -6.79
CA GLN A 68 2.72 6.72 -7.36
C GLN A 68 2.11 5.39 -7.77
N GLU A 69 2.83 4.54 -8.51
CA GLU A 69 2.36 3.21 -8.90
C GLU A 69 2.00 2.36 -7.67
N GLN A 70 2.80 2.45 -6.60
CA GLN A 70 2.53 1.71 -5.37
C GLN A 70 1.30 2.24 -4.62
N GLN A 71 1.04 3.56 -4.67
CA GLN A 71 -0.20 4.15 -4.15
C GLN A 71 -1.42 3.74 -4.98
N GLU A 72 -1.32 3.78 -6.31
CA GLU A 72 -2.39 3.34 -7.20
C GLU A 72 -2.74 1.87 -6.96
N GLN A 73 -1.74 1.01 -6.84
CA GLN A 73 -1.95 -0.41 -6.57
C GLN A 73 -2.61 -0.66 -5.20
N GLN A 74 -2.25 0.10 -4.16
CA GLN A 74 -2.97 0.04 -2.87
C GLN A 74 -4.42 0.50 -2.99
N GLN A 75 -4.68 1.53 -3.79
CA GLN A 75 -6.02 2.07 -3.98
C GLN A 75 -6.92 1.09 -4.77
N GLU A 76 -6.38 0.43 -5.78
CA GLU A 76 -7.07 -0.66 -6.50
C GLU A 76 -7.36 -1.85 -5.58
N GLN A 77 -6.42 -2.22 -4.70
CA GLN A 77 -6.62 -3.32 -3.76
C GLN A 77 -7.71 -2.98 -2.72
N GLN A 78 -7.79 -1.73 -2.25
CA GLN A 78 -8.88 -1.27 -1.39
C GLN A 78 -10.23 -1.28 -2.11
N GLN A 79 -10.29 -0.87 -3.38
CA GLN A 79 -11.53 -0.94 -4.16
C GLN A 79 -11.99 -2.39 -4.35
N GLN A 80 -11.07 -3.32 -4.61
CA GLN A 80 -11.41 -4.74 -4.70
C GLN A 80 -11.95 -5.30 -3.37
N GLN A 81 -11.35 -4.93 -2.24
CA GLN A 81 -11.87 -5.35 -0.93
C GLN A 81 -13.28 -4.80 -0.67
N GLN A 82 -13.53 -3.53 -0.95
CA GLN A 82 -14.87 -2.95 -0.81
C GLN A 82 -15.91 -3.60 -1.74
N GLN A 83 -15.52 -3.99 -2.95
CA GLN A 83 -16.41 -4.73 -3.85
C GLN A 83 -16.73 -6.12 -3.30
N GLN A 84 -15.73 -6.85 -2.79
CA GLN A 84 -15.95 -8.16 -2.17
C GLN A 84 -16.84 -8.09 -0.93
N GLU A 85 -16.60 -7.11 -0.05
CA GLU A 85 -17.46 -6.87 1.13
C GLU A 85 -18.90 -6.52 0.71
N GLY A 86 -19.07 -5.72 -0.35
CA GLY A 86 -20.37 -5.40 -0.91
C GLY A 86 -21.10 -6.61 -1.49
N GLU A 87 -20.38 -7.49 -2.20
CA GLU A 87 -20.91 -8.76 -2.73
C GLU A 87 -21.31 -9.71 -1.60
N GLU A 88 -20.50 -9.85 -0.55
CA GLU A 88 -20.79 -10.68 0.61
C GLU A 88 -22.03 -10.18 1.37
N MET A 89 -22.14 -8.87 1.60
CA MET A 89 -23.31 -8.27 2.25
C MET A 89 -24.59 -8.47 1.42
N ASN A 90 -24.50 -8.39 0.10
CA ASN A 90 -25.61 -8.66 -0.81
C ASN A 90 -26.01 -10.15 -0.77
N ALA A 91 -25.04 -11.07 -0.73
CA ALA A 91 -25.30 -12.50 -0.61
C ALA A 91 -26.02 -12.84 0.71
N LEU A 92 -25.55 -12.30 1.85
CA LEU A 92 -26.19 -12.46 3.16
C LEU A 92 -27.62 -11.90 3.19
N SER A 93 -27.83 -10.73 2.57
CA SER A 93 -29.16 -10.11 2.45
C SER A 93 -30.11 -10.90 1.55
N SER A 94 -29.60 -11.68 0.60
CA SER A 94 -30.42 -12.55 -0.26
C SER A 94 -30.83 -13.84 0.45
N SER A 95 -29.93 -14.46 1.24
CA SER A 95 -30.21 -15.68 2.01
C SER A 95 -31.26 -15.46 3.10
N THR A 96 -31.16 -14.34 3.82
CA THR A 96 -32.14 -14.02 4.87
C THR A 96 -33.56 -13.83 4.34
N LYS A 97 -33.72 -13.28 3.13
CA LYS A 97 -35.04 -13.14 2.47
C LYS A 97 -35.64 -14.48 2.09
N THR A 98 -34.82 -15.43 1.62
CA THR A 98 -35.31 -16.78 1.29
C THR A 98 -35.74 -17.55 2.53
N ASP A 99 -34.98 -17.43 3.64
CA ASP A 99 -35.30 -18.12 4.89
C ASP A 99 -36.58 -17.57 5.54
N MET A 100 -36.77 -16.25 5.53
CA MET A 100 -38.02 -15.64 6.02
C MET A 100 -39.24 -16.04 5.19
N SER A 101 -39.10 -16.14 3.86
CA SER A 101 -40.18 -16.60 2.99
C SER A 101 -40.56 -18.07 3.24
N ALA A 102 -39.56 -18.93 3.48
CA ALA A 102 -39.79 -20.34 3.79
C ALA A 102 -40.46 -20.50 5.17
N ALA A 103 -40.03 -19.73 6.17
CA ALA A 103 -40.62 -19.75 7.50
C ALA A 103 -42.09 -19.27 7.49
N ALA A 104 -42.42 -18.22 6.74
CA ALA A 104 -43.79 -17.75 6.57
C ALA A 104 -44.69 -18.81 5.92
N ALA A 105 -44.21 -19.48 4.86
CA ALA A 105 -44.95 -20.57 4.21
C ALA A 105 -45.18 -21.77 5.14
N ALA A 106 -44.19 -22.09 5.99
CA ALA A 106 -44.33 -23.15 6.99
C ALA A 106 -45.36 -22.78 8.08
N ALA A 107 -45.41 -21.52 8.50
CA ALA A 107 -46.39 -21.03 9.47
C ALA A 107 -47.84 -21.09 8.93
N ASP A 108 -48.06 -20.70 7.67
CA ASP A 108 -49.37 -20.82 7.02
C ASP A 108 -49.79 -22.29 6.86
N ALA A 109 -48.85 -23.19 6.53
CA ALA A 109 -49.12 -24.62 6.47
C ALA A 109 -49.50 -25.21 7.84
N ALA A 110 -48.85 -24.76 8.92
CA ALA A 110 -49.17 -25.20 10.29
C ALA A 110 -50.54 -24.69 10.76
N ALA A 111 -50.92 -23.44 10.43
CA ALA A 111 -52.22 -22.86 10.78
C ALA A 111 -53.40 -23.61 10.13
N ALA A 112 -53.21 -24.20 8.94
CA ALA A 112 -54.24 -24.98 8.25
C ALA A 112 -54.61 -26.31 8.93
N ILE A 113 -53.78 -26.84 9.85
CA ILE A 113 -53.97 -28.16 10.47
C ILE A 113 -54.74 -28.07 11.81
N VAL A 114 -54.87 -26.88 12.41
CA VAL A 114 -55.46 -26.70 13.75
C VAL A 114 -56.99 -26.93 13.87
N PRO A 115 -57.87 -26.80 12.83
CA PRO A 115 -59.31 -26.92 13.08
C PRO A 115 -59.80 -28.35 13.39
N ALA A 116 -58.97 -29.39 13.23
CA ALA A 116 -59.38 -30.77 13.55
C ALA A 116 -59.21 -31.15 15.05
N ALA A 117 -58.28 -30.53 15.77
CA ALA A 117 -58.01 -30.88 17.18
C ALA A 117 -58.96 -30.19 18.17
N ALA A 118 -59.46 -28.99 17.85
CA ALA A 118 -60.43 -28.28 18.68
C ALA A 118 -61.81 -28.99 18.73
N ALA A 119 -62.17 -29.77 17.71
CA ALA A 119 -63.38 -30.59 17.70
C ALA A 119 -63.26 -31.85 18.59
N ALA A 120 -62.04 -32.36 18.83
CA ALA A 120 -61.81 -33.53 19.67
C ALA A 120 -61.70 -33.18 21.18
N ALA A 121 -61.15 -32.00 21.52
CA ALA A 121 -61.03 -31.56 22.91
C ALA A 121 -62.37 -31.16 23.55
N ALA A 122 -63.41 -30.85 22.76
CA ALA A 122 -64.77 -30.63 23.26
C ALA A 122 -65.46 -31.91 23.79
N SER A 123 -64.90 -33.10 23.51
CA SER A 123 -65.46 -34.40 23.94
C SER A 123 -64.79 -35.02 25.18
N ALA A 124 -63.81 -34.34 25.80
CA ALA A 124 -63.05 -34.89 26.94
C ALA A 124 -63.37 -34.25 28.31
N LEU A 125 -64.41 -33.41 28.40
CA LEU A 125 -64.76 -32.66 29.61
C LEU A 125 -65.80 -33.37 30.53
N THR A 126 -65.79 -34.71 30.57
CA THR A 126 -66.65 -35.50 31.48
C THR A 126 -65.91 -36.57 32.30
N ALA A 127 -64.65 -36.32 32.70
CA ALA A 127 -63.97 -37.17 33.68
C ALA A 127 -63.37 -36.33 34.81
N ALA A 128 -64.05 -36.40 35.95
CA ALA A 128 -63.65 -35.87 37.24
C ALA A 128 -62.39 -36.62 37.79
N PRO A 129 -61.70 -36.07 38.79
CA PRO A 129 -60.26 -36.15 38.96
C PRO A 129 -59.80 -37.19 39.99
N ASP A 130 -58.57 -37.67 39.87
CA ASP A 130 -57.77 -38.12 41.01
C ASP A 130 -56.61 -37.14 41.23
N LYS A 131 -56.79 -36.35 42.29
CA LYS A 131 -55.79 -35.47 42.89
C LYS A 131 -54.80 -36.34 43.68
N GLU A 132 -53.57 -36.56 43.20
CA GLU A 132 -52.39 -36.64 44.10
C GLU A 132 -51.04 -36.74 43.39
N MET A 133 -50.93 -37.25 42.16
CA MET A 133 -49.61 -37.46 41.51
C MET A 133 -49.13 -36.35 40.57
N ALA A 134 -49.86 -35.24 40.43
CA ALA A 134 -49.53 -34.18 39.46
C ALA A 134 -48.60 -33.07 40.01
N ALA A 135 -48.25 -33.10 41.30
CA ALA A 135 -47.38 -32.08 41.89
C ALA A 135 -45.87 -32.38 41.74
N GLU A 136 -45.48 -33.64 41.55
CA GLU A 136 -44.06 -34.03 41.56
C GLU A 136 -43.41 -33.96 40.16
N ALA A 137 -44.16 -34.27 39.10
CA ALA A 137 -43.67 -34.15 37.72
C ALA A 137 -43.52 -32.71 37.22
N ALA A 138 -44.25 -31.74 37.81
CA ALA A 138 -44.14 -30.34 37.45
C ALA A 138 -42.90 -29.65 38.04
N ALA A 139 -42.37 -30.16 39.17
CA ALA A 139 -41.15 -29.64 39.77
C ALA A 139 -39.88 -30.08 38.99
N GLU A 140 -39.88 -31.28 38.42
CA GLU A 140 -38.74 -31.81 37.67
C GLU A 140 -38.61 -31.18 36.27
N ALA A 141 -39.73 -30.84 35.63
CA ALA A 141 -39.73 -30.11 34.36
C ALA A 141 -39.26 -28.64 34.50
N ALA A 142 -39.54 -28.00 35.64
CA ALA A 142 -39.07 -26.64 35.92
C ALA A 142 -37.55 -26.59 36.20
N ALA A 143 -37.00 -27.63 36.83
CA ALA A 143 -35.54 -27.74 37.05
C ALA A 143 -34.76 -27.96 35.75
N ALA A 144 -35.29 -28.74 34.81
CA ALA A 144 -34.67 -28.97 33.51
C ALA A 144 -34.66 -27.70 32.62
N ALA A 145 -35.69 -26.85 32.70
CA ALA A 145 -35.77 -25.61 31.94
C ALA A 145 -34.80 -24.52 32.46
N ALA A 146 -34.49 -24.52 33.77
CA ALA A 146 -33.53 -23.57 34.33
C ALA A 146 -32.07 -23.90 33.94
N ALA A 147 -31.71 -25.18 33.85
CA ALA A 147 -30.35 -25.59 33.47
C ALA A 147 -30.02 -25.28 31.99
N ALA A 148 -31.01 -25.31 31.10
CA ALA A 148 -30.81 -24.99 29.68
C ALA A 148 -30.62 -23.48 29.41
N ALA A 149 -31.06 -22.61 30.33
CA ALA A 149 -30.94 -21.16 30.17
C ALA A 149 -29.54 -20.64 30.55
N GLU A 150 -28.80 -21.32 31.43
CA GLU A 150 -27.44 -20.90 31.81
C GLU A 150 -26.38 -21.29 30.77
N ASP A 151 -26.57 -22.38 30.03
CA ASP A 151 -25.63 -22.82 28.97
C ASP A 151 -25.70 -21.92 27.72
N ALA A 152 -26.84 -21.27 27.47
CA ALA A 152 -26.99 -20.31 26.37
C ALA A 152 -26.33 -18.95 26.66
N ALA A 153 -26.04 -18.61 27.92
CA ALA A 153 -25.44 -17.33 28.29
C ALA A 153 -23.90 -17.34 28.22
N MET A 154 -23.25 -18.51 28.23
CA MET A 154 -21.78 -18.61 28.23
C MET A 154 -21.12 -18.60 26.84
N CYS A 155 -21.89 -18.69 25.75
CA CYS A 155 -21.35 -18.73 24.37
C CYS A 155 -21.42 -17.39 23.60
N VAL A 156 -21.80 -16.28 24.24
CA VAL A 156 -21.98 -14.98 23.56
C VAL A 156 -20.76 -14.04 23.72
N ASP A 157 -19.70 -14.45 24.41
CA ASP A 157 -18.54 -13.57 24.68
C ASP A 157 -17.18 -14.29 24.46
N SER A 158 -16.93 -14.76 23.23
CA SER A 158 -15.61 -15.20 22.76
C SER A 158 -15.37 -14.81 21.31
#